data_AF-A0A3A8S3K7-F1
#
_entry.id   AF-A0A3A8S3K7-F1
#
_cell.length_a   1.000
_cell.length_b   1.000
_cell.length_c   1.000
_cell.angle_alpha   90.00
_cell.angle_beta   90.00
_cell.angle_gamma   90.00
#
_symmetry.space_group_name_H-M   'P 1'
#
loop_
_entity.id
_entity.type
_entity.pdbx_description
1 polymer ?
#
loop_
_entity_poly.entity_id
_entity_poly.type
_entity_poly.pdbx_seq_one_letter_code
_entity_poly.pdbx_strand_id
1 'polypeptide(L)'
;MLTATAGEAAPQAVCPTHPSREAVRTCVRCGGYVCSACERQEGQCPECTRQTALEVPDSRARALRAVVSLLITLGASFLSLLFHVGLLLMGEEGDEALEKVTAVVTTVGFLSGYGSRVYFLMWFHRVVRQLQAQGAGIGRTPGGAVWMWLIPFVNFVKPFTLMKDVAEKAGGARFAASLHLGLWWGVQLLFYAVDTVKRVLVKVVWKESGAPWDAACVLGIVMALVVVLLTLSYVRVVRELQARMDRRRAALEAGNEPVPEDEAVAA
;
A
#
# COMPACT_ATOMS: atom_id res chain seq x y z
N MET A 1 -37.54 60.21 27.38
CA MET A 1 -36.77 59.79 26.19
C MET A 1 -35.37 59.44 26.66
N LEU A 2 -35.12 58.17 26.96
CA LEU A 2 -33.80 57.67 27.32
C LEU A 2 -33.23 57.02 26.05
N THR A 3 -32.18 57.63 25.52
CA THR A 3 -31.38 57.12 24.41
C THR A 3 -30.71 55.82 24.85
N ALA A 4 -31.16 54.70 24.28
CA ALA A 4 -30.47 53.42 24.38
C ALA A 4 -29.10 53.57 23.70
N THR A 5 -28.03 53.35 24.47
CA THR A 5 -26.67 53.27 23.98
C THR A 5 -26.56 52.14 22.97
N ALA A 6 -26.22 52.52 21.74
CA ALA A 6 -25.73 51.58 20.74
C ALA A 6 -24.45 50.91 21.25
N GLY A 7 -24.35 49.59 21.08
CA GLY A 7 -23.04 48.93 20.96
C GLY A 7 -22.64 47.92 22.02
N GLU A 8 -23.56 47.16 22.63
CA GLU A 8 -23.15 45.83 23.13
C GLU A 8 -22.99 44.91 21.92
N ALA A 9 -21.77 44.87 21.38
CA ALA A 9 -21.37 43.86 20.41
C ALA A 9 -21.70 42.50 21.02
N ALA A 10 -22.63 41.76 20.42
CA ALA A 10 -22.94 40.41 20.84
C ALA A 10 -21.63 39.63 20.98
N PRO A 11 -21.46 38.82 22.04
CA PRO A 11 -20.22 38.08 22.26
C PRO A 11 -19.92 37.26 21.01
N GLN A 12 -18.88 37.70 20.28
CA GLN A 12 -18.48 37.04 19.05
C GLN A 12 -18.00 35.66 19.42
N ALA A 13 -18.61 34.64 18.82
CA ALA A 13 -18.15 33.28 19.01
C ALA A 13 -16.71 33.16 18.50
N VAL A 14 -15.79 32.69 19.34
CA VAL A 14 -14.38 32.51 19.00
C VAL A 14 -14.04 31.03 18.84
N CYS A 15 -13.01 30.75 18.06
CA CYS A 15 -12.52 29.38 17.91
C CYS A 15 -11.78 28.94 19.20
N PRO A 16 -12.10 27.78 19.79
CA PRO A 16 -11.43 27.31 21.00
C PRO A 16 -9.94 27.01 20.78
N THR A 17 -9.55 26.64 19.55
CA THR A 17 -8.13 26.43 19.18
C THR A 17 -7.40 27.73 18.86
N HIS A 18 -8.12 28.77 18.42
CA HIS A 18 -7.55 30.07 18.11
C HIS A 18 -8.42 31.17 18.72
N PRO A 19 -8.23 31.49 20.02
CA PRO A 19 -9.08 32.43 20.74
C PRO A 19 -9.06 33.85 20.13
N SER A 20 -7.99 34.19 19.41
CA SER A 20 -7.84 35.47 18.70
C SER A 20 -8.59 35.54 17.37
N ARG A 21 -9.31 34.48 16.97
CA ARG A 21 -10.02 34.42 15.68
C ARG A 21 -11.51 34.19 15.88
N GLU A 22 -12.30 35.01 15.20
CA GLU A 22 -13.75 34.85 15.11
C GLU A 22 -14.11 33.52 14.43
N ALA A 23 -15.18 32.91 14.92
CA ALA A 23 -15.76 31.71 14.37
C ALA A 23 -16.52 32.04 13.09
N VAL A 24 -16.23 31.32 12.01
CA VAL A 24 -16.93 31.47 10.73
C VAL A 24 -18.06 30.45 10.58
N ARG A 25 -18.00 29.33 11.31
CA ARG A 25 -19.01 28.27 11.31
C ARG A 25 -18.91 27.38 12.55
N THR A 26 -19.90 26.51 12.71
CA THR A 26 -19.88 25.40 13.68
C THR A 26 -19.46 24.09 13.01
N CYS A 27 -18.79 23.24 13.77
CA CYS A 27 -18.41 21.89 13.38
C CYS A 27 -19.66 21.02 13.21
N VAL A 28 -19.78 20.35 12.06
CA VAL A 28 -20.93 19.48 11.77
C VAL A 28 -21.06 18.25 12.68
N ARG A 29 -19.97 17.86 13.37
CA ARG A 29 -19.93 16.66 14.22
C ARG A 29 -20.17 16.97 15.70
N CYS A 30 -19.52 17.99 16.26
CA CYS A 30 -19.60 18.31 17.69
C CYS A 30 -20.27 19.66 18.00
N GLY A 31 -20.63 20.46 16.99
CA GLY A 31 -21.20 21.79 17.17
C GLY A 31 -20.21 22.88 17.59
N GLY A 32 -18.94 22.56 17.87
CA GLY A 32 -17.93 23.53 18.30
C GLY A 32 -17.58 24.58 17.24
N TYR A 33 -17.23 25.78 17.67
CA TYR A 33 -16.89 26.91 16.80
C TYR A 33 -15.57 26.73 16.05
N VAL A 34 -15.53 27.09 14.77
CA VAL A 34 -14.37 26.91 13.88
C VAL A 34 -14.04 28.23 13.17
N CYS A 35 -12.79 28.67 13.20
CA CYS A 35 -12.32 29.83 12.44
C CYS A 35 -11.92 29.44 11.00
N SER A 36 -11.71 30.45 10.14
CA SER A 36 -11.33 30.27 8.72
C SER A 36 -10.05 29.45 8.47
N ALA A 37 -9.14 29.35 9.45
CA ALA A 37 -7.96 28.49 9.33
C ALA A 37 -8.15 27.08 9.90
N CYS A 38 -9.10 26.90 10.82
CA CYS A 38 -9.44 25.59 11.36
C CYS A 38 -10.46 24.85 10.49
N GLU A 39 -11.17 25.57 9.60
CA GLU A 39 -12.08 24.97 8.64
C GLU A 39 -11.29 24.07 7.68
N ARG A 40 -11.36 22.76 7.94
CA ARG A 40 -10.83 21.73 7.04
C ARG A 40 -11.94 21.22 6.12
N GLN A 41 -11.53 20.40 5.14
CA GLN A 41 -12.47 19.73 4.23
C GLN A 41 -13.63 19.12 5.04
N GLU A 42 -14.86 19.35 4.55
CA GLU A 42 -16.12 18.83 5.11
C GLU A 42 -16.67 19.52 6.38
N GLY A 43 -16.12 20.68 6.78
CA GLY A 43 -16.75 21.51 7.82
C GLY A 43 -16.65 20.95 9.24
N GLN A 44 -15.62 20.14 9.51
CA GLN A 44 -15.32 19.58 10.83
C GLN A 44 -14.20 20.37 11.52
N CYS A 45 -14.23 20.44 12.85
CA CYS A 45 -13.14 21.01 13.64
C CYS A 45 -11.91 20.07 13.65
N PRO A 46 -10.70 20.58 13.94
CA PRO A 46 -9.47 19.79 13.91
C PRO A 46 -9.52 18.51 14.76
N GLU A 47 -10.17 18.58 15.92
CA GLU A 47 -10.35 17.46 16.84
C GLU A 47 -11.26 16.37 16.26
N CYS A 48 -12.42 16.77 15.74
CA CYS A 48 -13.33 15.82 15.08
C CYS A 48 -12.70 15.16 13.85
N THR A 49 -11.96 15.92 13.05
CA THR A 49 -11.21 15.35 11.90
C THR A 49 -10.17 14.33 12.37
N ARG A 50 -9.45 14.63 13.46
CA ARG A 50 -8.48 13.71 14.05
C ARG A 50 -9.16 12.42 14.55
N GLN A 51 -10.27 12.54 15.27
CA GLN A 51 -11.05 11.40 15.75
C GLN A 51 -11.56 10.53 14.59
N THR A 52 -12.11 11.15 13.54
CA THR A 52 -12.53 10.43 12.33
C THR A 52 -11.35 9.72 11.65
N ALA A 53 -10.16 10.31 11.64
CA ALA A 53 -8.96 9.65 11.12
C ALA A 53 -8.54 8.42 11.95
N LEU A 54 -8.68 8.49 13.29
CA LEU A 54 -8.34 7.40 14.21
C LEU A 54 -9.39 6.28 14.22
N GLU A 55 -10.66 6.61 13.99
CA GLU A 55 -11.78 5.66 13.87
C GLU A 55 -11.61 4.71 12.70
N VAL A 56 -10.86 5.08 11.67
CA VAL A 56 -10.55 4.19 10.55
C VAL A 56 -9.64 3.06 11.08
N PRO A 57 -10.09 1.78 11.04
CA PRO A 57 -9.24 0.65 11.42
C PRO A 57 -7.83 0.65 10.80
N ASP A 58 -6.88 0.08 11.52
CA ASP A 58 -5.48 0.07 11.14
C ASP A 58 -5.20 -0.81 9.90
N SER A 59 -4.16 -0.47 9.12
CA SER A 59 -3.59 -1.30 8.06
C SER A 59 -2.64 -2.37 8.57
N ARG A 60 -2.10 -2.28 9.81
CA ARG A 60 -1.12 -3.23 10.37
C ARG A 60 -1.51 -4.69 10.20
N ALA A 61 -2.72 -5.07 10.60
CA ALA A 61 -3.19 -6.46 10.49
C ALA A 61 -3.30 -6.95 9.04
N ARG A 62 -3.57 -6.06 8.07
CA ARG A 62 -3.57 -6.41 6.64
C ARG A 62 -2.15 -6.41 6.07
N ALA A 63 -1.28 -5.52 6.54
CA ALA A 63 0.13 -5.49 6.19
C ALA A 63 0.81 -6.79 6.61
N LEU A 64 0.54 -7.26 7.84
CA LEU A 64 1.05 -8.53 8.34
C LEU A 64 0.60 -9.69 7.46
N ARG A 65 -0.69 -9.79 7.13
CA ARG A 65 -1.20 -10.83 6.21
C ARG A 65 -0.57 -10.76 4.82
N ALA A 66 -0.39 -9.55 4.27
CA ALA A 66 0.31 -9.36 3.01
C ALA A 66 1.78 -9.82 3.10
N VAL A 67 2.50 -9.44 4.15
CA VAL A 67 3.90 -9.85 4.35
C VAL A 67 4.00 -11.36 4.55
N VAL A 68 3.16 -11.97 5.39
CA VAL A 68 3.18 -13.43 5.62
C VAL A 68 2.89 -14.20 4.33
N SER A 69 1.88 -13.80 3.57
CA SER A 69 1.59 -14.43 2.27
C SER A 69 2.70 -14.24 1.24
N LEU A 70 3.38 -13.08 1.24
CA LEU A 70 4.58 -12.86 0.44
C LEU A 70 5.74 -13.76 0.90
N LEU A 71 5.95 -13.95 2.20
CA LEU A 71 6.99 -14.84 2.72
C LEU A 71 6.71 -16.32 2.37
N ILE A 72 5.44 -16.74 2.38
CA ILE A 72 5.05 -18.07 1.88
C ILE A 72 5.37 -18.20 0.39
N THR A 73 5.04 -17.16 -0.40
CA THR A 73 5.35 -17.12 -1.84
C THR A 73 6.86 -17.17 -2.08
N LEU A 74 7.64 -16.47 -1.26
CA LEU A 74 9.11 -16.48 -1.31
C LEU A 74 9.65 -17.89 -1.07
N GLY A 75 9.17 -18.57 -0.03
CA GLY A 75 9.55 -19.95 0.28
C GLY A 75 9.20 -20.92 -0.85
N ALA A 76 7.99 -20.84 -1.38
CA ALA A 76 7.55 -21.67 -2.51
C ALA A 76 8.40 -21.42 -3.77
N SER A 77 8.74 -20.16 -4.05
CA SER A 77 9.55 -19.78 -5.21
C SER A 77 11.01 -20.21 -5.06
N PHE A 78 11.54 -20.15 -3.84
CA PHE A 78 12.89 -20.64 -3.54
C PHE A 78 12.96 -22.16 -3.65
N LEU A 79 11.96 -22.89 -3.15
CA LEU A 79 11.88 -24.34 -3.32
C LEU A 79 11.76 -24.71 -4.81
N SER A 80 10.95 -23.99 -5.57
CA SER A 80 10.84 -24.15 -7.02
C SER A 80 12.18 -23.90 -7.72
N LEU A 81 12.94 -22.88 -7.31
CA LEU A 81 14.28 -22.61 -7.83
C LEU A 81 15.22 -23.79 -7.59
N LEU A 82 15.32 -24.26 -6.35
CA LEU A 82 16.17 -25.41 -6.00
C LEU A 82 15.78 -26.66 -6.78
N PHE A 83 14.47 -26.89 -6.94
CA PHE A 83 13.95 -28.01 -7.71
C PHE A 83 14.42 -27.97 -9.17
N HIS A 84 14.21 -26.87 -9.90
CA HIS A 84 14.64 -26.76 -11.30
C HIS A 84 16.17 -26.77 -11.48
N VAL A 85 16.93 -26.24 -10.51
CA VAL A 85 18.39 -26.37 -10.51
C VAL A 85 18.79 -27.83 -10.33
N GLY A 86 18.16 -28.56 -9.41
CA GLY A 86 18.41 -29.99 -9.23
C GLY A 86 18.13 -30.79 -10.50
N LEU A 87 17.00 -30.52 -11.17
CA LEU A 87 16.64 -31.15 -12.45
C LEU A 87 17.70 -30.91 -13.54
N LEU A 88 18.16 -29.67 -13.65
CA LEU A 88 19.18 -29.30 -14.64
C LEU A 88 20.51 -30.00 -14.38
N LEU A 89 20.89 -30.17 -13.11
CA LEU A 89 22.16 -30.80 -12.73
C LEU A 89 22.14 -32.33 -12.83
N MET A 90 20.99 -32.95 -12.56
CA MET A 90 20.85 -34.41 -12.71
C MET A 90 20.86 -34.82 -14.19
N GLY A 91 20.38 -33.97 -15.10
CA GLY A 91 20.36 -34.24 -16.54
C GLY A 91 19.45 -35.42 -16.94
N GLU A 92 18.70 -35.97 -15.99
CA GLU A 92 17.73 -37.03 -16.23
C GLU A 92 16.44 -36.41 -16.78
N GLU A 93 15.98 -36.93 -17.92
CA GLU A 93 14.64 -36.61 -18.41
C GLU A 93 13.61 -37.13 -17.40
N GLY A 94 12.64 -36.28 -17.07
CA GLY A 94 11.68 -36.58 -16.03
C GLY A 94 10.80 -37.76 -16.35
N ASP A 95 10.68 -38.68 -15.39
CA ASP A 95 9.65 -39.70 -15.41
C ASP A 95 8.26 -39.10 -15.04
N GLU A 96 7.22 -39.92 -15.10
CA GLU A 96 5.86 -39.50 -14.78
C GLU A 96 5.73 -38.95 -13.35
N ALA A 97 6.52 -39.45 -12.40
CA ALA A 97 6.51 -38.96 -11.03
C ALA A 97 7.10 -37.55 -10.95
N LEU A 98 8.18 -37.29 -11.66
CA LEU A 98 8.85 -35.99 -11.72
C LEU A 98 7.99 -34.93 -12.42
N GLU A 99 7.27 -35.31 -13.47
CA GLU A 99 6.28 -34.42 -14.12
C GLU A 99 5.17 -34.02 -13.14
N LYS A 100 4.63 -34.97 -12.37
CA LYS A 100 3.60 -34.70 -11.34
C LYS A 100 4.15 -33.77 -10.26
N VAL A 101 5.37 -33.99 -9.77
CA VAL A 101 6.01 -33.10 -8.78
C VAL A 101 6.19 -31.70 -9.36
N THR A 102 6.65 -31.58 -10.62
CA THR A 102 6.82 -30.30 -11.31
C THR A 102 5.48 -29.55 -11.43
N ALA A 103 4.41 -30.25 -11.80
CA ALA A 103 3.06 -29.68 -11.86
C ALA A 103 2.57 -29.19 -10.48
N VAL A 104 2.82 -29.96 -9.42
CA VAL A 104 2.47 -29.56 -8.05
C VAL A 104 3.25 -28.31 -7.62
N VAL A 105 4.58 -28.31 -7.79
CA VAL A 105 5.45 -27.18 -7.40
C VAL A 105 5.03 -25.90 -8.13
N THR A 106 4.79 -25.98 -9.43
CA THR A 106 4.35 -24.82 -10.23
C THR A 106 2.95 -24.35 -9.84
N THR A 107 2.01 -25.27 -9.57
CA THR A 107 0.66 -24.94 -9.11
C THR A 107 0.66 -24.25 -7.74
N VAL A 108 1.43 -24.77 -6.78
CA VAL A 108 1.59 -24.15 -5.46
C VAL A 108 2.21 -22.76 -5.57
N GLY A 109 3.24 -22.59 -6.41
CA GLY A 109 3.83 -21.29 -6.71
C GLY A 109 2.82 -20.30 -7.30
N PHE A 110 1.99 -20.76 -8.24
CA PHE A 110 0.94 -19.94 -8.83
C PHE A 110 -0.12 -19.50 -7.80
N LEU A 111 -0.65 -20.44 -7.00
CA LEU A 111 -1.69 -20.15 -6.01
C LEU A 111 -1.18 -19.22 -4.90
N SER A 112 0.02 -19.46 -4.38
CA SER A 112 0.63 -18.59 -3.36
C SER A 112 0.91 -17.18 -3.92
N GLY A 113 1.44 -17.09 -5.14
CA GLY A 113 1.67 -15.81 -5.83
C GLY A 113 0.38 -15.03 -6.11
N TYR A 114 -0.71 -15.71 -6.46
CA TYR A 114 -2.00 -15.05 -6.65
C TYR A 114 -2.60 -14.59 -5.31
N GLY A 115 -2.55 -15.44 -4.29
CA GLY A 115 -3.02 -15.11 -2.95
C GLY A 115 -2.31 -13.90 -2.35
N SER A 116 -0.98 -13.82 -2.49
CA SER A 116 -0.21 -12.67 -1.99
C SER A 116 -0.60 -11.36 -2.67
N ARG A 117 -0.94 -11.36 -3.96
CA ARG A 117 -1.49 -10.18 -4.67
C ARG A 117 -2.82 -9.73 -4.07
N VAL A 118 -3.72 -10.67 -3.77
CA VAL A 118 -5.01 -10.35 -3.13
C VAL A 118 -4.79 -9.67 -1.78
N TYR A 119 -3.96 -10.26 -0.91
CA TYR A 119 -3.66 -9.67 0.40
C TYR A 119 -2.97 -8.32 0.29
N PHE A 120 -2.07 -8.16 -0.68
CA PHE A 120 -1.44 -6.88 -0.99
C PHE A 120 -2.47 -5.81 -1.38
N LEU A 121 -3.41 -6.12 -2.29
CA LEU A 121 -4.45 -5.17 -2.69
C LEU A 121 -5.41 -4.84 -1.54
N MET A 122 -5.76 -5.82 -0.70
CA MET A 122 -6.58 -5.58 0.50
C MET A 122 -5.88 -4.65 1.51
N TRP A 123 -4.57 -4.79 1.67
CA TRP A 123 -3.76 -3.86 2.47
C TRP A 123 -3.69 -2.49 1.80
N PHE A 124 -3.40 -2.43 0.50
CA PHE A 124 -3.27 -1.18 -0.24
C PHE A 124 -4.56 -0.35 -0.21
N HIS A 125 -5.72 -0.99 -0.42
CA HIS A 125 -7.03 -0.38 -0.21
C HIS A 125 -7.16 0.27 1.17
N ARG A 126 -6.63 -0.39 2.21
CA ARG A 126 -6.68 0.10 3.58
C ARG A 126 -5.83 1.34 3.77
N VAL A 127 -4.61 1.34 3.23
CA VAL A 127 -3.69 2.48 3.26
C VAL A 127 -4.32 3.69 2.58
N VAL A 128 -4.91 3.51 1.39
CA VAL A 128 -5.60 4.61 0.68
C VAL A 128 -6.76 5.18 1.51
N ARG A 129 -7.58 4.31 2.11
CA ARG A 129 -8.69 4.73 2.99
C ARG A 129 -8.19 5.51 4.21
N GLN A 130 -7.10 5.08 4.84
CA GLN A 130 -6.51 5.78 5.98
C GLN A 130 -5.96 7.15 5.57
N LEU A 131 -5.22 7.24 4.46
CA LEU A 131 -4.70 8.51 3.98
C LEU A 131 -5.82 9.50 3.64
N GLN A 132 -6.91 9.02 3.05
CA GLN A 132 -8.08 9.85 2.78
C GLN A 132 -8.69 10.41 4.08
N ALA A 133 -8.88 9.57 5.10
CA ALA A 133 -9.42 10.02 6.39
C ALA A 133 -8.48 10.94 7.16
N GLN A 134 -7.16 10.85 6.90
CA GLN A 134 -6.15 11.76 7.46
C GLN A 134 -6.05 13.10 6.71
N GLY A 135 -6.94 13.38 5.76
CA GLY A 135 -6.89 14.60 4.93
C GLY A 135 -5.76 14.60 3.89
N ALA A 136 -5.08 13.47 3.70
CA ALA A 136 -4.00 13.28 2.73
C ALA A 136 -4.48 12.43 1.52
N GLY A 137 -5.73 12.63 1.11
CA GLY A 137 -6.35 11.90 0.00
C GLY A 137 -5.56 12.07 -1.32
N ILE A 138 -5.46 10.99 -2.08
CA ILE A 138 -4.78 10.93 -3.38
C ILE A 138 -5.71 11.28 -4.56
N GLY A 139 -6.81 12.00 -4.29
CA GLY A 139 -7.82 12.35 -5.29
C GLY A 139 -8.59 11.16 -5.89
N ARG A 140 -8.52 9.97 -5.27
CA ARG A 140 -9.20 8.75 -5.71
C ARG A 140 -9.79 7.99 -4.54
N THR A 141 -10.90 7.29 -4.81
CA THR A 141 -11.53 6.40 -3.84
C THR A 141 -10.68 5.14 -3.62
N PRO A 142 -10.75 4.51 -2.43
CA PRO A 142 -10.04 3.26 -2.15
C PRO A 142 -10.36 2.13 -3.12
N GLY A 143 -11.61 2.03 -3.57
CA GLY A 143 -12.03 1.06 -4.60
C GLY A 143 -11.43 1.37 -5.97
N GLY A 144 -11.50 2.64 -6.40
CA GLY A 144 -10.89 3.07 -7.68
C GLY A 144 -9.39 2.85 -7.73
N ALA A 145 -8.70 3.00 -6.59
CA ALA A 145 -7.28 2.71 -6.45
C ALA A 145 -6.94 1.22 -6.70
N VAL A 146 -7.81 0.28 -6.31
CA VAL A 146 -7.61 -1.17 -6.54
C VAL A 146 -7.97 -1.56 -7.97
N TRP A 147 -9.04 -1.00 -8.55
CA TRP A 147 -9.48 -1.35 -9.90
C TRP A 147 -8.42 -1.10 -10.99
N MET A 148 -7.53 -0.13 -10.80
CA MET A 148 -6.43 0.17 -11.74
C MET A 148 -5.41 -0.96 -11.88
N TRP A 149 -5.37 -1.88 -10.92
CA TRP A 149 -4.49 -3.06 -10.96
C TRP A 149 -5.09 -4.22 -11.76
N LEU A 150 -6.40 -4.19 -12.00
CA LEU A 150 -7.13 -5.25 -12.69
C LEU A 150 -7.37 -4.95 -14.17
N ILE A 151 -7.40 -3.67 -14.54
CA ILE A 151 -7.64 -3.25 -15.92
C ILE A 151 -6.36 -3.49 -16.75
N PRO A 152 -6.45 -4.30 -17.84
CA PRO A 152 -5.33 -4.49 -18.77
C PRO A 152 -4.82 -3.15 -19.32
N PHE A 153 -3.53 -3.07 -19.64
CA PHE A 153 -2.81 -1.83 -20.06
C PHE A 153 -2.69 -0.75 -18.98
N VAL A 154 -3.76 -0.45 -18.25
CA VAL A 154 -3.74 0.47 -17.09
C VAL A 154 -2.80 -0.05 -16.00
N ASN A 155 -2.82 -1.36 -15.78
CA ASN A 155 -1.95 -2.05 -14.83
C ASN A 155 -0.43 -1.93 -15.17
N PHE A 156 -0.04 -1.41 -16.34
CA PHE A 156 1.38 -1.18 -16.69
C PHE A 156 1.94 0.18 -16.26
N VAL A 157 1.10 1.14 -15.88
CA VAL A 157 1.58 2.50 -15.58
C VAL A 157 0.90 3.07 -14.34
N LYS A 158 -0.42 2.92 -14.21
CA LYS A 158 -1.17 3.55 -13.12
C LYS A 158 -0.78 3.03 -11.74
N PRO A 159 -0.53 1.72 -11.51
CA PRO A 159 -0.10 1.24 -10.20
C PRO A 159 1.16 1.93 -9.67
N PHE A 160 2.13 2.19 -10.55
CA PHE A 160 3.35 2.92 -10.17
C PHE A 160 3.04 4.36 -9.75
N THR A 161 2.29 5.09 -10.58
CA THR A 161 1.91 6.48 -10.25
C THR A 161 1.14 6.57 -8.95
N LEU A 162 0.22 5.62 -8.73
CA LEU A 162 -0.62 5.58 -7.54
C LEU A 162 0.19 5.25 -6.28
N MET A 163 1.13 4.30 -6.38
CA MET A 163 2.04 3.99 -5.27
C MET A 163 2.96 5.18 -4.96
N LYS A 164 3.42 5.90 -6.00
CA LYS A 164 4.22 7.12 -5.84
C LYS A 164 3.43 8.22 -5.12
N ASP A 165 2.18 8.46 -5.52
CA ASP A 165 1.30 9.44 -4.87
C ASP A 165 1.05 9.08 -3.40
N VAL A 166 0.77 7.79 -3.14
CA VAL A 166 0.61 7.27 -1.77
C VAL A 166 1.91 7.42 -0.96
N ALA A 167 3.05 7.10 -1.55
CA ALA A 167 4.36 7.23 -0.92
C ALA A 167 4.69 8.70 -0.60
N GLU A 168 4.42 9.61 -1.53
CA GLU A 168 4.62 11.04 -1.34
C GLU A 168 3.74 11.58 -0.22
N LYS A 169 2.45 11.22 -0.23
CA LYS A 169 1.53 11.62 0.84
C LYS A 169 1.92 11.01 2.17
N ALA A 170 2.36 9.76 2.23
CA ALA A 170 2.69 9.06 3.48
C ALA A 170 4.05 9.42 4.07
N GLY A 171 5.05 9.76 3.25
CA GLY A 171 6.44 9.93 3.70
C GLY A 171 7.26 10.98 2.97
N GLY A 172 6.63 11.82 2.15
CA GLY A 172 7.25 12.93 1.44
C GLY A 172 7.94 12.55 0.11
N ALA A 173 8.35 13.58 -0.63
CA ALA A 173 8.91 13.46 -1.98
C ALA A 173 10.17 12.58 -2.06
N ARG A 174 11.03 12.60 -1.03
CA ARG A 174 12.25 11.77 -0.97
C ARG A 174 11.93 10.27 -0.97
N PHE A 175 10.84 9.86 -0.32
CA PHE A 175 10.42 8.46 -0.32
C PHE A 175 9.75 8.07 -1.64
N ALA A 176 8.93 8.97 -2.20
CA ALA A 176 8.35 8.80 -3.52
C ALA A 176 9.39 8.66 -4.64
N ALA A 177 10.55 9.31 -4.47
CA ALA A 177 11.71 9.20 -5.36
C ALA A 177 12.69 8.07 -4.97
N SER A 178 12.34 7.21 -4.00
CA SER A 178 13.27 6.18 -3.52
C SER A 178 13.56 5.12 -4.58
N LEU A 179 14.83 4.69 -4.63
CA LEU A 179 15.28 3.60 -5.51
C LEU A 179 14.47 2.32 -5.27
N HIS A 180 14.00 2.08 -4.04
CA HIS A 180 13.19 0.91 -3.70
C HIS A 180 11.87 0.85 -4.46
N LEU A 181 11.19 1.99 -4.63
CA LEU A 181 9.94 2.06 -5.37
C LEU A 181 10.16 1.87 -6.88
N GLY A 182 11.21 2.50 -7.42
CA GLY A 182 11.61 2.31 -8.81
C GLY A 182 12.04 0.87 -9.12
N LEU A 183 12.83 0.26 -8.24
CA LEU A 183 13.30 -1.12 -8.38
C LEU A 183 12.14 -2.12 -8.29
N TRP A 184 11.23 -1.95 -7.35
CA TRP A 184 10.02 -2.79 -7.26
C TRP A 184 9.24 -2.77 -8.58
N TRP A 185 9.02 -1.58 -9.15
CA TRP A 185 8.32 -1.48 -10.42
C TRP A 185 9.12 -2.06 -11.59
N GLY A 186 10.43 -1.81 -11.64
CA GLY A 186 11.32 -2.39 -12.64
C GLY A 186 11.30 -3.92 -12.64
N VAL A 187 11.34 -4.53 -11.45
CA VAL A 187 11.23 -5.99 -11.31
C VAL A 187 9.83 -6.50 -11.68
N GLN A 188 8.77 -5.72 -11.44
CA GLN A 188 7.42 -6.05 -11.88
C GLN A 188 7.28 -6.05 -13.41
N LEU A 189 7.91 -5.08 -14.08
CA LEU A 189 7.98 -5.04 -15.55
C LEU A 189 8.81 -6.20 -16.10
N LEU A 190 9.95 -6.53 -15.47
CA LEU A 190 10.75 -7.69 -15.82
C LEU A 190 9.92 -8.97 -15.71
N PHE A 191 9.16 -9.15 -14.63
CA PHE A 191 8.24 -10.28 -14.49
C PHE A 191 7.22 -10.36 -15.64
N TYR A 192 6.60 -9.24 -16.03
CA TYR A 192 5.67 -9.23 -17.16
C TYR A 192 6.34 -9.59 -18.48
N ALA A 193 7.58 -9.13 -18.71
CA ALA A 193 8.35 -9.44 -19.90
C ALA A 193 8.69 -10.94 -19.96
N VAL A 194 9.27 -11.51 -18.91
CA VAL A 194 9.64 -12.94 -18.86
C VAL A 194 8.41 -13.84 -18.94
N ASP A 195 7.33 -13.50 -18.25
CA ASP A 195 6.09 -14.28 -18.30
C ASP A 195 5.42 -14.23 -19.68
N THR A 196 5.56 -13.12 -20.41
CA THR A 196 5.12 -13.01 -21.81
C THR A 196 5.98 -13.87 -22.73
N VAL A 197 7.31 -13.81 -22.60
CA VAL A 197 8.24 -14.66 -23.35
C VAL A 197 7.94 -16.14 -23.11
N LYS A 198 7.76 -16.55 -21.84
CA LYS A 198 7.37 -17.92 -21.47
C LYS A 198 6.09 -18.35 -22.18
N ARG A 199 5.04 -17.53 -22.16
CA ARG A 199 3.77 -17.85 -22.84
C ARG A 199 3.96 -18.03 -24.35
N VAL A 200 4.78 -17.19 -24.98
CA VAL A 200 5.06 -17.29 -26.42
C VAL A 200 5.86 -18.56 -26.73
N LEU A 201 6.93 -18.83 -25.98
CA LEU A 201 7.72 -20.05 -26.14
C LEU A 201 6.85 -21.30 -26.01
N VAL A 202 6.07 -21.40 -24.94
CA VAL A 202 5.22 -22.57 -24.67
C VAL A 202 4.11 -22.72 -25.72
N LYS A 203 3.42 -21.64 -26.10
CA LYS A 203 2.24 -21.73 -26.98
C LYS A 203 2.55 -21.76 -28.47
N VAL A 204 3.67 -21.17 -28.88
CA VAL A 204 4.00 -20.96 -30.30
C VAL A 204 5.17 -21.84 -30.70
N VAL A 205 6.27 -21.77 -29.95
CA VAL A 205 7.54 -22.41 -30.35
C VAL A 205 7.53 -23.90 -30.01
N TRP A 206 7.10 -24.26 -28.80
CA TRP A 206 7.18 -25.62 -28.28
C TRP A 206 5.88 -26.42 -28.42
N LYS A 207 4.90 -25.88 -29.15
CA LYS A 207 3.58 -26.49 -29.27
C LYS A 207 3.62 -27.88 -29.91
N GLU A 208 4.46 -28.06 -30.93
CA GLU A 208 4.50 -29.30 -31.72
C GLU A 208 5.74 -30.14 -31.42
N SER A 209 6.90 -29.50 -31.21
CA SER A 209 8.18 -30.18 -30.98
C SER A 209 8.43 -30.56 -29.52
N GLY A 210 7.59 -30.09 -28.58
CA GLY A 210 7.93 -30.07 -27.17
C GLY A 210 9.05 -29.06 -26.86
N ALA A 211 9.27 -28.83 -25.57
CA ALA A 211 10.39 -28.02 -25.09
C ALA A 211 11.61 -28.92 -24.89
N PRO A 212 12.81 -28.53 -25.36
CA PRO A 212 14.04 -29.16 -24.90
C PRO A 212 14.11 -29.13 -23.37
N TRP A 213 14.50 -30.23 -22.74
CA TRP A 213 14.49 -30.40 -21.28
C TRP A 213 15.32 -29.33 -20.56
N ASP A 214 16.52 -29.07 -21.07
CA ASP A 214 17.43 -28.03 -20.60
C ASP A 214 16.81 -26.63 -20.69
N ALA A 215 16.17 -26.32 -21.82
CA ALA A 215 15.49 -25.04 -22.02
C ALA A 215 14.30 -24.86 -21.06
N ALA A 216 13.54 -25.92 -20.78
CA ALA A 216 12.45 -25.90 -19.81
C ALA A 216 12.97 -25.66 -18.39
N CYS A 217 14.05 -26.34 -17.99
CA CYS A 217 14.69 -26.15 -16.69
C CYS A 217 15.24 -24.72 -16.52
N VAL A 218 15.98 -24.21 -17.51
CA VAL A 218 16.52 -22.84 -17.50
C VAL A 218 15.40 -21.81 -17.41
N LEU A 219 14.31 -21.98 -18.17
CA LEU A 219 13.16 -21.09 -18.10
C LEU A 219 12.50 -21.10 -16.71
N GLY A 220 12.38 -22.28 -16.08
CA GLY A 220 11.90 -22.44 -14.71
C GLY A 220 12.78 -21.71 -13.69
N ILE A 221 14.11 -21.84 -13.80
CA ILE A 221 15.09 -21.15 -12.96
C ILE A 221 14.94 -19.63 -13.09
N VAL A 222 14.92 -19.12 -14.33
CA VAL A 222 14.78 -17.68 -14.60
C VAL A 222 13.46 -17.14 -14.02
N MET A 223 12.35 -17.85 -14.22
CA MET A 223 11.06 -17.47 -13.65
C MET A 223 11.10 -17.44 -12.12
N ALA A 224 11.66 -18.47 -11.49
CA ALA A 224 11.74 -18.55 -10.03
C ALA A 224 12.60 -17.42 -9.44
N LEU A 225 13.75 -17.11 -10.05
CA LEU A 225 14.60 -15.98 -9.65
C LEU A 225 13.87 -14.64 -9.74
N VAL A 226 13.17 -14.39 -10.85
CA VAL A 226 12.40 -13.15 -11.03
C VAL A 226 11.29 -13.04 -9.99
N VAL A 227 10.59 -14.13 -9.67
CA VAL A 227 9.55 -14.14 -8.63
C VAL A 227 10.15 -13.93 -7.23
N VAL A 228 11.31 -14.48 -6.92
CA VAL A 228 12.03 -14.23 -5.66
C VAL A 228 12.37 -12.74 -5.52
N LEU A 229 12.97 -12.14 -6.55
CA LEU A 229 13.31 -10.72 -6.56
C LEU A 229 12.06 -9.84 -6.41
N LEU A 230 11.00 -10.19 -7.14
CA LEU A 230 9.73 -9.47 -7.09
C LEU A 230 9.14 -9.51 -5.68
N THR A 231 9.07 -10.70 -5.09
CA THR A 231 8.54 -10.91 -3.74
C THR A 231 9.31 -10.11 -2.70
N LEU A 232 10.65 -10.12 -2.76
CA LEU A 232 11.50 -9.33 -1.87
C LEU A 232 11.24 -7.83 -2.01
N SER A 233 11.06 -7.34 -3.24
CA SER A 233 10.75 -5.93 -3.48
C SER A 233 9.38 -5.53 -2.92
N TYR A 234 8.35 -6.38 -3.07
CA TYR A 234 7.04 -6.18 -2.45
C TYR A 234 7.10 -6.15 -0.91
N VAL A 235 7.82 -7.08 -0.28
CA VAL A 235 7.98 -7.09 1.19
C VAL A 235 8.61 -5.79 1.67
N ARG A 236 9.65 -5.30 0.98
CA ARG A 236 10.30 -4.02 1.31
C ARG A 236 9.33 -2.84 1.19
N VAL A 237 8.59 -2.74 0.09
CA VAL A 237 7.61 -1.65 -0.12
C VAL A 237 6.54 -1.67 0.95
N VAL A 238 5.96 -2.84 1.27
CA VAL A 238 4.91 -2.97 2.29
C VAL A 238 5.42 -2.55 3.66
N ARG A 239 6.59 -3.06 4.09
CA ARG A 239 7.17 -2.72 5.41
C ARG A 239 7.49 -1.24 5.52
N GLU A 240 8.12 -0.67 4.50
CA GLU A 240 8.59 0.71 4.51
C GLU A 240 7.43 1.72 4.48
N LEU A 241 6.39 1.43 3.69
CA LEU A 241 5.18 2.24 3.66
C LEU A 241 4.37 2.07 4.95
N GLN A 242 4.25 0.84 5.49
CA GLN A 242 3.54 0.60 6.75
C GLN A 242 4.20 1.34 7.92
N ALA A 243 5.53 1.32 8.04
CA ALA A 243 6.25 2.04 9.09
C ALA A 243 5.99 3.56 9.05
N ARG A 244 5.76 4.14 7.86
CA ARG A 244 5.36 5.55 7.71
C ARG A 244 3.93 5.80 8.15
N MET A 245 3.01 4.92 7.73
CA MET A 245 1.62 4.99 8.18
C MET A 245 1.53 4.89 9.71
N ASP A 246 2.35 4.04 10.32
CA ASP A 246 2.44 3.89 11.76
C ASP A 246 2.93 5.17 12.44
N ARG A 247 4.00 5.79 11.93
CA ARG A 247 4.49 7.09 12.44
C ARG A 247 3.44 8.20 12.33
N ARG A 248 2.71 8.27 11.22
CA ARG A 248 1.64 9.27 11.05
C ARG A 248 0.49 9.05 12.01
N ARG A 249 0.09 7.79 12.22
CA ARG A 249 -0.96 7.46 13.19
C ARG A 249 -0.51 7.81 14.61
N ALA A 250 0.71 7.45 14.99
CA ALA A 250 1.27 7.79 16.30
C ALA A 250 1.31 9.31 16.53
N ALA A 251 1.64 10.11 15.52
CA ALA A 251 1.60 11.57 15.62
C ALA A 251 0.17 12.12 15.84
N LEU A 252 -0.85 11.47 15.29
CA LEU A 252 -2.26 11.84 15.55
C LEU A 252 -2.69 11.44 16.97
N GLU A 253 -2.21 10.30 17.47
CA GLU A 253 -2.47 9.82 18.83
C GLU A 253 -1.77 10.72 19.87
N ALA A 254 -0.50 11.07 19.66
CA ALA A 254 0.29 11.92 20.55
C ALA A 254 -0.23 13.36 20.64
N GLY A 255 -0.86 13.89 19.58
CA GLY A 255 -1.52 15.18 19.65
C GLY A 255 -2.67 15.25 20.66
N ASN A 256 -3.06 14.13 21.29
CA ASN A 256 -4.08 14.03 22.33
C ASN A 256 -3.51 13.82 23.74
N GLU A 257 -2.20 13.62 23.89
CA GLU A 257 -1.65 13.54 25.24
C GLU A 257 -1.82 14.90 25.91
N PRO A 258 -2.54 15.00 27.05
CA PRO A 258 -2.56 16.21 27.83
C PRO A 258 -1.12 16.53 28.24
N VAL A 259 -0.69 17.77 28.04
CA VAL A 259 0.60 18.26 28.56
C VAL A 259 0.61 17.95 30.07
N PRO A 260 1.64 17.28 30.62
CA PRO A 260 1.72 17.01 32.04
C PRO A 260 1.60 18.34 32.82
N GLU A 261 0.73 18.38 33.82
CA GLU A 261 0.43 19.60 34.61
C GLU A 261 1.70 20.24 35.21
N ASP A 262 2.77 19.47 35.39
CA ASP A 262 4.06 19.93 35.91
C ASP A 262 4.82 20.90 34.96
N GLU A 263 4.56 20.89 33.65
CA GLU A 263 5.13 21.87 32.71
C GLU A 263 4.25 23.13 32.56
N ALA A 264 2.97 23.06 32.93
CA ALA A 264 2.02 24.17 32.81
C ALA A 264 2.12 25.19 33.96
N VAL A 265 2.72 24.82 35.10
CA VAL A 265 2.93 25.71 36.26
C VAL A 265 4.30 26.41 36.22
N ALA A 266 5.16 26.06 35.25
CA ALA A 266 6.51 26.60 35.13
C ALA A 266 6.68 27.71 34.04
N ALA A 267 5.58 28.20 33.45
CA ALA A 267 5.55 29.32 32.50
C ALA A 267 4.79 30.51 33.07
#